data_AF-A0A1V5FEB1-F1
#
_entry.id   AF-A0A1V5FEB1-F1
#
_cell.length_a   1.000
_cell.length_b   1.000
_cell.length_c   1.000
_cell.angle_alpha   90.00
_cell.angle_beta   90.00
_cell.angle_gamma   90.00
#
_symmetry.space_group_name_H-M   'P 1'
#
loop_
_entity.id
_entity.type
_entity.pdbx_description
1 polymer ?
#
loop_
_entity_poly.entity_id
_entity_poly.type
_entity_poly.pdbx_seq_one_letter_code
_entity_poly.pdbx_strand_id
1 'polypeptide(L)'
;MDFAALTGALLAASLFAHRWRSRRAMVWLSIFSLGYFGFYRLGCVCPIGAIQNVSRAVFDPSFALPWAVLGFFILPLLFALFFGRVFCGGVCPLGAMQDLVMLKSARAPRWLEIALGSLRHVYLGLAVLFAALGARYVICEFDPFVGFFRMNARFPIWIWSIGVVALSMVVGRPYCRFLCPYGVLLGWFSRFAAKRVTITPEDCVVCHLCVDSCPFGAIRRGGAEEAGEAAR
;
A
#
# COMPACT_ATOMS: atom_id res chain seq x y z
N MET A 1 18.43 -9.65 8.87
CA MET A 1 18.84 -8.86 7.70
C MET A 1 17.66 -8.11 7.08
N ASP A 2 16.55 -8.77 6.75
CA ASP A 2 15.45 -8.08 6.03
C ASP A 2 14.70 -7.03 6.86
N PHE A 3 14.66 -7.21 8.18
CA PHE A 3 14.09 -6.20 9.08
C PHE A 3 14.87 -4.89 9.04
N ALA A 4 16.21 -4.94 8.98
CA ALA A 4 17.04 -3.74 8.86
C ALA A 4 16.83 -3.05 7.51
N ALA A 5 16.74 -3.82 6.42
CA ALA A 5 16.42 -3.29 5.10
C ALA A 5 15.04 -2.62 5.07
N LEU A 6 14.02 -3.24 5.69
CA LEU A 6 12.67 -2.68 5.78
C LEU A 6 12.66 -1.36 6.57
N THR A 7 13.30 -1.33 7.73
CA THR A 7 13.42 -0.12 8.56
C THR A 7 14.14 0.99 7.82
N GLY A 8 15.26 0.68 7.16
CA GLY A 8 16.01 1.65 6.35
C GLY A 8 15.17 2.22 5.21
N ALA A 9 14.44 1.37 4.48
CA ALA A 9 13.54 1.80 3.41
C ALA A 9 12.39 2.68 3.92
N LEU A 10 11.81 2.35 5.08
CA LEU A 10 10.74 3.14 5.72
C LEU A 10 11.24 4.52 6.20
N LEU A 11 12.43 4.58 6.78
CA LEU A 11 13.07 5.83 7.17
C LEU A 11 13.37 6.69 5.95
N ALA A 12 13.96 6.11 4.91
CA ALA A 12 14.23 6.80 3.64
C ALA A 12 12.92 7.32 3.01
N ALA A 13 11.86 6.49 2.95
CA ALA A 13 10.56 6.91 2.45
C ALA A 13 9.98 8.08 3.26
N SER A 14 10.12 8.05 4.58
CA SER A 14 9.65 9.12 5.46
C SER A 14 10.44 10.41 5.24
N LEU A 15 11.77 10.33 5.11
CA LEU A 15 12.63 11.48 4.83
C LEU A 15 12.35 12.07 3.44
N PHE A 16 12.20 11.24 2.42
CA PHE A 16 11.93 11.69 1.06
C PHE A 16 10.53 12.28 0.92
N ALA A 17 9.54 11.74 1.64
CA ALA A 17 8.17 12.26 1.63
C ALA A 17 8.02 13.57 2.43
N HIS A 18 8.72 13.73 3.56
CA HIS A 18 8.50 14.85 4.48
C HIS A 18 9.57 15.94 4.42
N ARG A 19 10.85 15.58 4.30
CA ARG A 19 11.97 16.53 4.33
C ARG A 19 12.37 16.97 2.93
N TRP A 20 12.61 16.04 2.02
CA TRP A 20 13.11 16.37 0.68
C TRP A 20 12.00 16.57 -0.37
N ARG A 21 10.78 16.09 -0.09
CA ARG A 21 9.59 16.18 -0.95
C ARG A 21 9.84 15.88 -2.44
N SER A 22 10.79 14.98 -2.73
CA SER A 22 11.24 14.70 -4.09
C SER A 22 10.52 13.49 -4.67
N ARG A 23 9.72 13.71 -5.73
CA ARG A 23 9.04 12.63 -6.47
C ARG A 23 10.04 11.62 -7.05
N ARG A 24 11.19 12.11 -7.56
CA ARG A 24 12.21 11.24 -8.16
C ARG A 24 12.81 10.28 -7.13
N ALA A 25 13.13 10.77 -5.93
CA ALA A 25 13.66 9.95 -4.85
C ALA A 25 12.66 8.86 -4.41
N MET A 26 11.37 9.21 -4.32
CA MET A 26 10.31 8.24 -4.01
C MET A 26 10.16 7.16 -5.09
N VAL A 27 10.25 7.53 -6.37
CA VAL A 27 10.19 6.57 -7.49
C VAL A 27 11.39 5.62 -7.47
N TRP A 28 12.61 6.14 -7.30
CA TRP A 28 13.81 5.30 -7.20
C TRP A 28 13.76 4.34 -6.01
N LEU A 29 13.28 4.82 -4.85
CA LEU A 29 13.08 3.98 -3.68
C LEU A 29 12.05 2.87 -3.92
N SER A 30 10.98 3.18 -4.67
CA SER A 30 9.95 2.21 -5.04
C SER A 30 10.49 1.15 -6.01
N ILE A 31 11.29 1.54 -6.99
CA ILE A 31 11.96 0.62 -7.92
C ILE A 31 12.94 -0.29 -7.17
N PHE A 32 13.76 0.28 -6.28
CA PHE A 32 14.67 -0.49 -5.44
C PHE A 32 13.90 -1.50 -4.56
N SER A 33 12.83 -1.06 -3.92
CA SER A 33 11.99 -1.92 -3.06
C SER A 33 11.30 -3.03 -3.86
N LEU A 34 10.88 -2.75 -5.10
CA LEU A 34 10.34 -3.73 -6.03
C LEU A 34 11.37 -4.80 -6.41
N GLY A 35 12.60 -4.38 -6.74
CA GLY A 35 13.70 -5.30 -7.04
C GLY A 35 14.09 -6.17 -5.85
N TYR A 36 14.27 -5.55 -4.68
CA TYR A 36 14.74 -6.24 -3.48
C TYR A 36 13.64 -7.07 -2.79
N PHE A 37 12.54 -6.46 -2.36
CA PHE A 37 11.48 -7.17 -1.63
C PHE A 37 10.56 -7.99 -2.56
N GLY A 38 10.40 -7.57 -3.82
CA GLY A 38 9.62 -8.31 -4.81
C GLY A 38 10.40 -9.48 -5.41
N PHE A 39 11.40 -9.19 -6.24
CA PHE A 39 12.10 -10.20 -7.03
C PHE A 39 13.16 -10.97 -6.23
N TYR A 40 14.05 -10.30 -5.51
CA TYR A 40 15.14 -10.97 -4.79
C TYR A 40 14.64 -11.81 -3.62
N ARG A 41 13.63 -11.33 -2.89
CA ARG A 41 12.98 -12.07 -1.78
C ARG A 41 11.76 -12.90 -2.22
N LEU A 42 11.41 -12.90 -3.51
CA LEU A 42 10.24 -13.61 -4.07
C LEU A 42 8.92 -13.31 -3.30
N GLY A 43 8.79 -12.11 -2.73
CA GLY A 43 7.66 -11.72 -1.90
C GLY A 43 7.54 -12.47 -0.55
N CYS A 44 8.60 -13.14 -0.08
CA CYS A 44 8.61 -13.81 1.21
C CYS A 44 8.54 -12.79 2.36
N VAL A 45 7.51 -12.98 3.19
CA VAL A 45 6.94 -12.05 4.19
C VAL A 45 6.11 -10.92 3.57
N CYS A 46 4.94 -11.28 3.04
CA CYS A 46 3.95 -10.31 2.61
C CYS A 46 3.17 -9.75 3.82
N PRO A 47 3.07 -8.42 4.00
CA PRO A 47 2.29 -7.84 5.09
C PRO A 47 0.80 -8.21 5.02
N ILE A 48 0.31 -8.53 3.82
CA ILE A 48 -1.08 -8.94 3.59
C ILE A 48 -1.34 -10.33 4.20
N GLY A 49 -0.50 -11.32 3.91
CA GLY A 49 -0.59 -12.65 4.52
C GLY A 49 -0.24 -12.65 6.01
N ALA A 50 0.60 -11.70 6.45
CA ALA A 50 0.91 -11.52 7.86
C ALA A 50 -0.35 -11.23 8.71
N ILE A 51 -1.40 -10.62 8.15
CA ILE A 51 -2.69 -10.42 8.83
C ILE A 51 -3.26 -11.77 9.29
N GLN A 52 -3.25 -12.80 8.43
CA GLN A 52 -3.80 -14.12 8.79
C GLN A 52 -2.92 -14.82 9.81
N ASN A 53 -1.59 -14.73 9.68
CA ASN A 53 -0.67 -15.32 10.66
C ASN A 53 -0.83 -14.68 12.05
N VAL A 54 -0.92 -13.35 12.11
CA VAL A 54 -1.14 -12.62 13.37
C VAL A 54 -2.53 -12.93 13.93
N SER A 55 -3.57 -12.94 13.09
CA SER A 55 -4.94 -13.27 13.54
C SER A 55 -4.99 -14.69 14.10
N ARG A 56 -4.34 -15.67 13.44
CA ARG A 56 -4.27 -17.04 13.93
C ARG A 56 -3.51 -17.14 15.25
N ALA A 57 -2.39 -16.43 15.40
CA ALA A 57 -1.65 -16.38 16.66
C ALA A 57 -2.47 -15.81 17.83
N VAL A 58 -3.44 -14.94 17.54
CA VAL A 58 -4.35 -14.38 18.56
C VAL A 58 -5.42 -15.40 18.99
N PHE A 59 -5.92 -16.23 18.07
CA PHE A 59 -6.97 -17.21 18.37
C PHE A 59 -6.44 -18.59 18.80
N ASP A 60 -5.23 -18.96 18.38
CA ASP A 60 -4.54 -20.22 18.75
C ASP A 60 -3.23 -19.92 19.50
N PRO A 61 -3.17 -20.08 20.84
CA PRO A 61 -1.96 -19.85 21.64
C PRO A 61 -0.81 -20.80 21.32
N SER A 62 -1.09 -21.94 20.67
CA SER A 62 -0.11 -22.94 20.26
C SER A 62 0.64 -22.58 18.97
N PHE A 63 0.20 -21.54 18.25
CA PHE A 63 0.80 -21.13 16.99
C PHE A 63 2.04 -20.27 17.22
N ALA A 64 3.22 -20.81 16.91
CA ALA A 64 4.48 -20.08 16.98
C ALA A 64 4.57 -19.04 15.84
N LEU A 65 4.34 -17.78 16.16
CA LEU A 65 4.46 -16.68 15.20
C LEU A 65 5.94 -16.32 14.98
N PRO A 66 6.48 -16.41 13.75
CA PRO A 66 7.85 -16.00 13.49
C PRO A 66 8.01 -14.49 13.73
N TRP A 67 9.04 -14.09 14.50
CA TRP A 67 9.34 -12.69 14.79
C TRP A 67 9.49 -11.82 13.55
N ALA A 68 10.00 -12.39 12.45
CA ALA A 68 10.11 -11.71 11.16
C ALA A 68 8.74 -11.31 10.59
N VAL A 69 7.73 -12.17 10.69
CA VAL A 69 6.36 -11.88 10.20
C VAL A 69 5.72 -10.78 11.02
N LEU A 70 5.86 -10.87 12.35
CA LEU A 70 5.36 -9.84 13.27
C LEU A 70 6.01 -8.48 12.98
N GLY A 71 7.33 -8.46 12.76
CA GLY A 71 8.06 -7.25 12.43
C GLY A 71 7.59 -6.59 11.13
N PHE A 72 7.43 -7.37 10.06
CA PHE A 72 6.92 -6.86 8.78
C PHE A 72 5.46 -6.40 8.84
N PHE A 73 4.68 -6.90 9.80
CA PHE A 73 3.31 -6.46 10.04
C PHE A 73 3.25 -5.18 10.86
N ILE A 74 3.94 -5.14 12.01
CA ILE A 74 3.87 -4.03 12.97
C ILE A 74 4.63 -2.80 12.47
N LEU A 75 5.82 -2.97 11.89
CA LEU A 75 6.68 -1.83 11.57
C LEU A 75 6.01 -0.84 10.60
N PRO A 76 5.37 -1.26 9.49
CA PRO A 76 4.68 -0.31 8.62
C PRO A 76 3.42 0.29 9.28
N LEU A 77 2.77 -0.41 10.23
CA LEU A 77 1.67 0.14 11.03
C LEU A 77 2.15 1.27 11.95
N LEU A 78 3.29 1.08 12.61
CA LEU A 78 3.92 2.12 13.43
C LEU A 78 4.28 3.33 12.58
N PHE A 79 4.94 3.12 11.43
CA PHE A 79 5.24 4.23 10.51
C PHE A 79 3.97 4.89 9.98
N ALA A 80 2.88 4.15 9.79
CA ALA A 80 1.59 4.71 9.42
C ALA A 80 1.03 5.66 10.48
N LEU A 81 1.24 5.34 11.76
CA LEU A 81 0.84 6.16 12.90
C LEU A 81 1.68 7.44 13.06
N PHE A 82 2.92 7.47 12.58
CA PHE A 82 3.76 8.67 12.69
C PHE A 82 3.76 9.53 11.42
N PHE A 83 3.93 8.91 10.25
CA PHE A 83 4.20 9.58 8.97
C PHE A 83 3.11 9.38 7.92
N GLY A 84 2.04 8.66 8.25
CA GLY A 84 0.97 8.30 7.32
C GLY A 84 1.36 7.12 6.41
N ARG A 85 0.65 6.93 5.30
CA ARG A 85 0.76 5.73 4.42
C ARG A 85 2.04 5.68 3.55
N VAL A 86 3.19 6.06 4.11
CA VAL A 86 4.50 6.09 3.44
C VAL A 86 4.96 4.71 2.96
N PHE A 87 4.60 3.64 3.68
CA PHE A 87 4.92 2.28 3.28
C PHE A 87 4.35 1.94 1.91
N CYS A 88 3.03 2.15 1.72
CA CYS A 88 2.38 1.90 0.44
C CYS A 88 2.95 2.81 -0.66
N GLY A 89 3.34 4.05 -0.33
CA GLY A 89 3.84 5.03 -1.28
C GLY A 89 5.27 4.78 -1.80
N GLY A 90 6.16 4.20 -1.00
CA GLY A 90 7.59 4.10 -1.35
C GLY A 90 8.26 2.74 -1.14
N VAL A 91 7.69 1.85 -0.32
CA VAL A 91 8.37 0.60 0.11
C VAL A 91 7.63 -0.65 -0.35
N CYS A 92 6.30 -0.57 -0.47
CA CYS A 92 5.47 -1.70 -0.86
C CYS A 92 5.70 -2.08 -2.34
N PRO A 93 6.23 -3.27 -2.65
CA PRO A 93 6.55 -3.67 -4.03
C PRO A 93 5.28 -3.76 -4.89
N LEU A 94 4.17 -4.17 -4.29
CA LEU A 94 2.84 -4.20 -4.89
C LEU A 94 2.35 -2.80 -5.31
N GLY A 95 2.59 -1.79 -4.47
CA GLY A 95 2.25 -0.41 -4.78
C GLY A 95 3.15 0.14 -5.89
N ALA A 96 4.45 -0.14 -5.79
CA ALA A 96 5.44 0.26 -6.79
C ALA A 96 5.11 -0.30 -8.18
N MET A 97 4.77 -1.58 -8.27
CA MET A 97 4.38 -2.21 -9.54
C MET A 97 3.19 -1.52 -10.19
N GLN A 98 2.12 -1.25 -9.42
CA GLN A 98 0.92 -0.58 -9.93
C GLN A 98 1.19 0.87 -10.35
N ASP A 99 2.07 1.58 -9.65
CA ASP A 99 2.43 2.95 -10.02
C ASP A 99 3.34 3.03 -11.25
N LEU A 100 4.23 2.06 -11.44
CA LEU A 100 5.15 2.03 -12.58
C LEU A 100 4.45 1.71 -13.91
N VAL A 101 3.37 0.92 -13.87
CA VAL A 101 2.58 0.58 -15.08
C VAL A 101 1.47 1.59 -15.38
N MET A 102 1.24 2.56 -14.49
CA MET A 102 0.16 3.54 -14.65
C MET A 102 0.47 4.52 -15.79
N LEU A 103 -0.27 4.41 -16.89
CA LEU A 103 -0.14 5.30 -18.05
C LEU A 103 -1.11 6.47 -17.99
N LYS A 104 -2.36 6.20 -17.59
CA LYS A 104 -3.42 7.19 -17.46
C LYS A 104 -4.16 6.96 -16.15
N SER A 105 -4.54 8.04 -15.48
CA SER A 105 -5.38 7.96 -14.29
C SER A 105 -6.81 8.37 -14.65
N ALA A 106 -7.60 7.42 -15.13
CA ALA A 106 -9.04 7.59 -15.25
C ALA A 106 -9.66 7.64 -13.84
N ARG A 107 -10.49 8.66 -13.59
CA ARG A 107 -11.27 8.75 -12.36
C ARG A 107 -12.47 7.82 -12.52
N ALA A 108 -12.64 6.88 -11.59
CA ALA A 108 -13.83 6.04 -11.56
C ALA A 108 -15.02 6.84 -11.03
N PRO A 109 -16.26 6.54 -11.45
CA PRO A 109 -17.43 7.24 -10.92
C PRO A 109 -17.57 6.97 -9.42
N ARG A 110 -17.95 7.99 -8.66
CA ARG A 110 -17.91 7.98 -7.18
C ARG A 110 -18.70 6.82 -6.56
N TRP A 111 -19.82 6.41 -7.16
CA TRP A 111 -20.61 5.28 -6.68
C TRP A 111 -19.83 3.96 -6.75
N LEU A 112 -19.08 3.75 -7.84
CA LEU A 112 -18.27 2.55 -8.05
C LEU A 112 -17.09 2.53 -7.07
N GLU A 113 -16.47 3.69 -6.83
CA GLU A 113 -15.38 3.81 -5.87
C GLU A 113 -15.82 3.48 -4.43
N ILE A 114 -17.04 3.86 -4.06
CA ILE A 114 -17.63 3.54 -2.75
C ILE A 114 -17.98 2.05 -2.67
N ALA A 115 -18.65 1.51 -3.69
CA ALA A 115 -19.03 0.10 -3.74
C ALA A 115 -17.81 -0.82 -3.67
N LEU A 116 -16.82 -0.65 -4.56
CA LEU A 116 -15.59 -1.44 -4.54
C LEU A 116 -14.72 -1.11 -3.32
N GLY A 117 -14.81 0.10 -2.78
CA GLY A 117 -14.11 0.49 -1.55
C GLY A 117 -14.63 -0.24 -0.30
N SER A 118 -15.85 -0.76 -0.32
CA SER A 118 -16.37 -1.61 0.76
C SER A 118 -15.74 -3.01 0.73
N LEU A 119 -15.36 -3.50 -0.45
CA LEU A 119 -14.88 -4.86 -0.68
C LEU A 119 -13.62 -5.18 0.14
N ARG A 120 -12.68 -4.25 0.27
CA ARG A 120 -11.49 -4.42 1.14
C ARG A 120 -11.82 -4.66 2.62
N HIS A 121 -12.93 -4.11 3.13
CA HIS A 121 -13.36 -4.31 4.52
C HIS A 121 -14.01 -5.69 4.68
N VAL A 122 -14.84 -6.10 3.71
CA VAL A 122 -15.39 -7.46 3.65
C VAL A 122 -14.26 -8.48 3.58
N TYR A 123 -13.25 -8.22 2.73
CA TYR A 123 -12.08 -9.09 2.58
C TYR A 123 -11.26 -9.18 3.87
N LEU A 124 -11.05 -8.07 4.58
CA LEU A 124 -10.40 -8.07 5.90
C LEU A 124 -11.22 -8.88 6.93
N GLY A 125 -12.53 -8.67 7.00
CA GLY A 125 -13.41 -9.42 7.91
C GLY A 125 -13.40 -10.91 7.64
N LEU A 126 -13.47 -11.30 6.36
CA LEU A 126 -13.40 -12.70 5.92
C LEU A 126 -12.05 -13.32 6.22
N ALA A 127 -10.95 -12.58 6.03
CA ALA A 127 -9.61 -13.03 6.38
C ALA A 127 -9.44 -13.33 7.87
N VAL A 128 -9.97 -12.47 8.75
CA VAL A 128 -9.94 -12.67 10.20
C VAL A 128 -10.84 -13.85 10.60
N LEU A 129 -12.03 -13.95 10.00
CA LEU A 129 -12.96 -15.05 10.25
C LEU A 129 -12.34 -16.41 9.89
N PHE A 130 -11.75 -16.55 8.70
CA PHE A 130 -11.10 -17.79 8.30
C PHE A 130 -9.88 -18.13 9.15
N ALA A 131 -9.13 -17.12 9.61
CA ALA A 131 -8.03 -17.34 10.53
C ALA A 131 -8.52 -17.85 11.89
N ALA A 132 -9.64 -17.33 12.40
CA ALA A 132 -10.28 -17.78 13.64
C ALA A 132 -10.83 -19.22 13.53
N LEU A 133 -11.31 -19.61 12.34
CA LEU A 133 -11.81 -20.96 12.07
C LEU A 133 -10.67 -21.98 11.81
N GLY A 134 -9.40 -21.58 11.87
CA GLY A 134 -8.26 -22.45 11.54
C GLY A 134 -8.21 -22.88 10.07
N ALA A 135 -8.97 -22.21 9.19
CA ALA A 135 -9.12 -22.57 7.79
C ALA A 135 -7.90 -22.14 6.95
N ARG A 136 -7.93 -22.49 5.65
CA ARG A 136 -6.84 -22.25 4.69
C ARG A 136 -6.51 -20.75 4.59
N TYR A 137 -5.25 -20.43 4.26
CA TYR A 137 -4.77 -19.06 4.02
C TYR A 137 -5.33 -18.47 2.72
N VAL A 138 -6.64 -18.12 2.72
CA VAL A 138 -7.36 -17.56 1.57
C VAL A 138 -6.66 -16.34 0.99
N ILE A 139 -6.03 -15.50 1.82
CA ILE A 139 -5.29 -14.34 1.31
C ILE A 139 -4.15 -14.77 0.40
N CYS A 140 -3.36 -15.76 0.81
CA CYS A 140 -2.18 -16.20 0.06
C CYS A 140 -2.55 -16.92 -1.25
N GLU A 141 -3.75 -17.47 -1.36
CA GLU A 141 -4.23 -18.16 -2.56
C GLU A 141 -4.84 -17.18 -3.59
N PHE A 142 -5.51 -16.14 -3.12
CA PHE A 142 -6.11 -15.11 -3.99
C PHE A 142 -5.22 -13.89 -4.23
N ASP A 143 -4.03 -13.80 -3.62
CA ASP A 143 -3.08 -12.72 -3.86
C ASP A 143 -2.46 -12.87 -5.26
N PRO A 144 -2.83 -11.99 -6.23
CA PRO A 144 -2.33 -12.10 -7.59
C PRO A 144 -0.81 -11.91 -7.69
N PHE A 145 -0.20 -11.25 -6.72
CA PHE A 145 1.18 -10.81 -6.84
C PHE A 145 2.17 -11.85 -6.33
N VAL A 146 1.82 -12.63 -5.31
CA VAL A 146 2.63 -13.80 -4.91
C VAL A 146 2.77 -14.77 -6.08
N GLY A 147 1.69 -14.96 -6.84
CA GLY A 147 1.71 -15.76 -8.07
C GLY A 147 2.66 -15.21 -9.13
N PHE A 148 2.63 -13.89 -9.36
CA PHE A 148 3.49 -13.22 -10.33
C PHE A 148 4.98 -13.28 -9.93
N PHE A 149 5.33 -12.92 -8.70
CA PHE A 149 6.73 -12.89 -8.23
C PHE A 149 7.35 -14.27 -8.06
N ARG A 150 6.54 -15.30 -7.73
CA ARG A 150 7.02 -16.68 -7.61
C ARG A 150 7.07 -17.43 -8.94
N MET A 151 6.57 -16.84 -10.04
CA MET A 151 6.50 -17.44 -11.38
C MET A 151 5.93 -18.89 -11.41
N ASN A 152 5.14 -19.26 -10.40
CA ASN A 152 4.65 -20.63 -10.19
C ASN A 152 3.15 -20.64 -9.81
N ALA A 153 2.39 -19.72 -10.39
CA ALA A 153 0.95 -19.63 -10.14
C ALA A 153 0.16 -20.58 -11.06
N ARG A 154 -0.98 -21.06 -10.57
CA ARG A 154 -1.97 -21.78 -11.39
C ARG A 154 -2.57 -20.82 -12.43
N PHE A 155 -3.01 -21.35 -13.58
CA PHE A 155 -3.67 -20.59 -14.66
C PHE A 155 -4.71 -19.54 -14.21
N PRO A 156 -5.67 -19.83 -13.30
CA PRO A 156 -6.66 -18.82 -12.88
C PRO A 156 -6.04 -17.64 -12.13
N ILE A 157 -4.99 -17.87 -11.32
CA ILE A 157 -4.31 -16.80 -10.59
C ILE A 157 -3.57 -15.90 -11.58
N TRP A 158 -2.93 -16.46 -12.61
CA TRP A 158 -2.28 -15.67 -13.66
C TRP A 158 -3.24 -14.72 -14.38
N ILE A 159 -4.43 -15.21 -14.75
CA ILE A 159 -5.46 -14.39 -15.39
C ILE A 159 -5.86 -13.23 -14.47
N TRP A 160 -6.05 -13.52 -13.18
CA TRP A 160 -6.36 -12.51 -12.18
C TRP A 160 -5.24 -11.48 -12.02
N SER A 161 -3.98 -11.92 -11.94
CA SER A 161 -2.81 -11.05 -11.82
C SER A 161 -2.65 -10.12 -13.01
N ILE A 162 -2.73 -10.68 -14.23
CA ILE A 162 -2.64 -9.90 -15.47
C ILE A 162 -3.82 -8.91 -15.54
N GLY A 163 -5.03 -9.33 -15.17
CA GLY A 163 -6.20 -8.46 -15.12
C GLY A 163 -6.02 -7.27 -14.18
N VAL A 164 -5.46 -7.50 -12.98
CA VAL A 164 -5.18 -6.43 -12.01
C VAL A 164 -4.08 -5.49 -12.52
N VAL A 165 -3.00 -6.02 -13.11
CA VAL A 165 -1.91 -5.20 -13.68
C VAL A 165 -2.42 -4.37 -14.86
N ALA A 166 -3.19 -4.96 -15.78
CA ALA A 166 -3.81 -4.26 -16.90
C ALA A 166 -4.75 -3.15 -16.42
N LEU A 167 -5.59 -3.44 -15.42
CA LEU A 167 -6.46 -2.43 -14.81
C LEU A 167 -5.66 -1.28 -14.18
N SER A 168 -4.48 -1.56 -13.64
CA SER A 168 -3.59 -0.56 -13.03
C SER A 168 -3.00 0.42 -14.04
N MET A 169 -3.03 0.11 -15.34
CA MET A 169 -2.59 1.03 -16.39
C MET A 169 -3.54 2.23 -16.56
N VAL A 170 -4.81 2.05 -16.20
CA VAL A 170 -5.90 3.02 -16.42
C VAL A 170 -6.47 3.56 -15.10
N VAL A 171 -6.51 2.73 -14.06
CA VAL A 171 -7.00 3.12 -12.73
C VAL A 171 -5.81 3.17 -11.79
N GLY A 172 -5.67 4.27 -11.03
CA GLY A 172 -4.60 4.39 -10.05
C GLY A 172 -4.75 3.37 -8.91
N ARG A 173 -3.79 2.45 -8.80
CA ARG A 173 -3.65 1.44 -7.72
C ARG A 173 -4.96 0.68 -7.37
N PRO A 174 -5.61 -0.01 -8.32
CA PRO A 174 -6.93 -0.63 -8.13
C PRO A 174 -6.91 -1.70 -7.02
N TYR A 175 -5.84 -2.49 -6.92
CA TYR A 175 -5.75 -3.54 -5.90
C TYR A 175 -5.62 -2.94 -4.51
N CYS A 176 -4.70 -1.99 -4.33
CA CYS A 176 -4.51 -1.32 -3.05
C CYS A 176 -5.76 -0.52 -2.63
N ARG A 177 -6.51 -0.02 -3.60
CA ARG A 177 -7.71 0.78 -3.37
C ARG A 177 -8.92 -0.06 -3.00
N PHE A 178 -9.15 -1.19 -3.67
CA PHE A 178 -10.40 -1.94 -3.59
C PHE A 178 -10.30 -3.30 -2.89
N LEU A 179 -9.13 -3.96 -2.93
CA LEU A 179 -9.00 -5.34 -2.46
C LEU A 179 -8.06 -5.51 -1.28
N CYS A 180 -7.03 -4.67 -1.15
CA CYS A 180 -5.98 -4.85 -0.13
C CYS A 180 -6.49 -4.67 1.31
N PRO A 181 -6.54 -5.74 2.14
CA PRO A 181 -6.98 -5.65 3.53
C PRO A 181 -5.98 -4.89 4.40
N TYR A 182 -4.69 -4.99 4.09
CA TYR A 182 -3.63 -4.25 4.79
C TYR A 182 -3.79 -2.74 4.59
N GLY A 183 -4.31 -2.30 3.44
CA GLY A 183 -4.63 -0.91 3.17
C GLY A 183 -5.71 -0.34 4.10
N VAL A 184 -6.64 -1.17 4.59
CA VAL A 184 -7.66 -0.76 5.58
C VAL A 184 -6.99 -0.46 6.92
N LEU A 185 -6.14 -1.37 7.40
CA LEU A 185 -5.39 -1.21 8.65
C LEU A 185 -4.52 0.05 8.59
N LEU A 186 -3.65 0.17 7.59
CA LEU A 186 -2.86 1.39 7.42
C LEU A 186 -3.71 2.65 7.31
N GLY A 187 -4.88 2.54 6.66
CA GLY A 187 -5.86 3.62 6.59
C GLY A 187 -6.27 4.09 7.99
N TRP A 188 -6.70 3.18 8.85
CA TRP A 188 -7.09 3.47 10.23
C TRP A 188 -5.94 4.08 11.05
N PHE A 189 -4.76 3.47 11.05
CA PHE A 189 -3.61 4.01 11.77
C PHE A 189 -3.17 5.38 11.24
N SER A 190 -3.22 5.58 9.92
CA SER A 190 -2.85 6.87 9.31
C SER A 190 -3.83 8.02 9.61
N ARG A 191 -5.06 7.74 10.06
CA ARG A 191 -5.97 8.80 10.53
C ARG A 191 -5.43 9.49 11.79
N PHE A 192 -4.75 8.72 12.62
CA PHE A 192 -4.06 9.20 13.82
C PHE A 192 -2.63 9.66 13.54
N ALA A 193 -2.23 9.77 12.26
CA ALA A 193 -0.89 10.17 11.88
C ALA A 193 -0.52 11.56 12.44
N ALA A 194 0.54 11.61 13.24
CA ALA A 194 1.06 12.85 13.81
C ALA A 194 1.52 13.84 12.72
N LYS A 195 2.21 13.33 11.68
CA LYS A 195 2.71 14.13 10.56
C LYS A 195 2.18 13.59 9.23
N ARG A 196 1.21 14.31 8.65
CA ARG A 196 0.66 14.00 7.32
C ARG A 196 1.43 14.75 6.24
N VAL A 197 1.54 14.15 5.06
CA VAL A 197 2.11 14.82 3.88
C VAL A 197 1.15 15.92 3.45
N THR A 198 1.66 17.14 3.39
CA THR A 198 0.96 18.33 2.89
C THR A 198 1.51 18.73 1.53
N ILE A 199 0.75 19.53 0.79
CA ILE A 199 1.24 20.21 -0.42
C ILE A 199 2.44 21.07 -0.01
N THR A 200 3.50 21.09 -0.82
CA THR A 200 4.72 21.88 -0.63
C THR A 200 4.34 23.34 -0.39
N PRO A 201 4.38 23.86 0.85
CA PRO A 201 3.92 25.23 1.12
C PRO A 201 4.81 26.20 0.37
N GLU A 202 6.11 26.06 0.54
CA GLU A 202 7.20 26.97 0.15
C GLU A 202 7.30 27.19 -1.37
N ASP A 203 6.85 26.21 -2.18
CA ASP A 203 6.93 26.23 -3.64
C ASP A 203 5.56 26.33 -4.33
N CYS A 204 4.45 26.44 -3.57
CA CYS A 204 3.12 26.39 -4.15
C CYS A 204 2.73 27.69 -4.85
N VAL A 205 2.49 27.63 -6.17
CA VAL A 205 2.01 28.76 -6.99
C VAL A 205 0.51 28.67 -7.34
N VAL A 206 -0.26 27.84 -6.64
CA VAL A 206 -1.72 27.65 -6.86
C VAL A 206 -2.07 27.30 -8.32
N CYS A 207 -1.29 26.44 -8.96
CA CYS A 207 -1.52 26.02 -10.36
C CYS A 207 -2.59 24.93 -10.52
N HIS A 208 -3.10 24.37 -9.42
CA HIS A 208 -4.04 23.22 -9.36
C HIS A 208 -3.59 21.92 -10.07
N LEU A 209 -2.38 21.85 -10.61
CA LEU A 209 -1.86 20.65 -11.28
C LEU A 209 -1.88 19.41 -10.38
N CYS A 210 -1.65 19.59 -9.08
CA CYS A 210 -1.74 18.53 -8.07
C CYS A 210 -3.18 18.00 -7.90
N VAL A 211 -4.20 18.84 -8.07
CA VAL A 211 -5.62 18.45 -8.00
C VAL A 211 -5.97 17.59 -9.20
N ASP A 212 -5.59 18.03 -10.41
CA ASP A 212 -5.97 17.35 -11.64
C ASP A 212 -5.19 16.05 -11.87
N SER A 213 -3.94 16.01 -11.44
CA SER A 213 -3.09 14.81 -11.51
C SER A 213 -3.35 13.79 -10.40
N CYS A 214 -4.12 14.13 -9.35
CA CYS A 214 -4.35 13.21 -8.23
C CYS A 214 -5.23 12.03 -8.64
N PRO A 215 -4.71 10.79 -8.68
CA PRO A 215 -5.50 9.62 -9.08
C PRO A 215 -6.56 9.23 -8.05
N PHE A 216 -6.40 9.70 -6.81
CA PHE A 216 -7.27 9.37 -5.69
C PHE A 216 -8.32 10.45 -5.40
N GLY A 217 -8.28 11.59 -6.09
CA GLY A 217 -9.14 12.74 -5.78
C GLY A 217 -9.00 13.22 -4.33
N ALA A 218 -7.82 13.04 -3.74
CA ALA A 218 -7.56 13.36 -2.33
C ALA A 218 -7.34 14.87 -2.09
N ILE A 219 -6.91 15.59 -3.13
CA ILE A 219 -6.60 17.02 -3.06
C ILE A 219 -7.79 17.81 -3.63
N ARG A 220 -8.28 18.80 -2.88
CA ARG A 220 -9.35 19.72 -3.30
C ARG A 220 -8.75 21.07 -3.67
N ARG A 221 -9.43 21.84 -4.54
CA ARG A 221 -8.98 23.16 -4.98
C ARG A 221 -8.76 24.12 -3.81
N GLY A 222 -9.71 24.24 -2.88
CA GLY A 222 -9.55 25.08 -1.68
C GLY A 222 -8.34 24.70 -0.82
N GLY A 223 -8.01 23.41 -0.69
CA GLY A 223 -6.81 22.99 0.05
C GLY A 223 -5.50 23.32 -0.66
N ALA A 224 -5.51 23.51 -1.98
CA ALA A 224 -4.35 24.01 -2.73
C ALA A 224 -4.21 25.53 -2.62
N GLU A 225 -5.31 26.25 -2.48
CA GLU A 225 -5.34 27.70 -2.25
C GLU A 225 -4.81 28.03 -0.84
N GLU A 226 -5.29 27.36 0.21
CA GLU A 226 -4.79 27.50 1.59
C GLU A 226 -3.28 27.23 1.70
N ALA A 227 -2.79 26.23 0.97
CA ALA A 227 -1.35 25.91 0.95
C ALA A 227 -0.51 26.98 0.26
N GLY A 228 -1.04 27.64 -0.78
CA GLY A 228 -0.37 28.75 -1.46
C GLY A 228 -0.42 30.05 -0.66
N GLU A 229 -1.42 30.25 0.20
CA GLU A 229 -1.46 31.38 1.12
C GLU A 229 -0.41 31.24 2.22
N ALA A 230 -0.22 30.03 2.77
CA ALA A 230 0.84 29.73 3.73
C ALA A 230 2.28 29.80 3.15
N ALA A 231 2.40 29.91 1.83
CA ALA A 231 3.68 30.02 1.10
C ALA A 231 4.22 31.44 1.00
N ARG A 232 3.31 32.42 1.09
CA ARG A 232 3.58 33.85 0.85
C ARG A 232 3.94 34.54 2.16
#